data_AF-A0A7J9QWE1-F1
#
_entry.id   AF-A0A7J9QWE1-F1
#
_cell.length_a   1.000
_cell.length_b   1.000
_cell.length_c   1.000
_cell.angle_alpha   90.00
_cell.angle_beta   90.00
_cell.angle_gamma   90.00
#
_symmetry.space_group_name_H-M   'P 1'
#
loop_
_entity.id
_entity.type
_entity.pdbx_description
1 polymer ?
#
loop_
_entity_poly.entity_id
_entity_poly.type
_entity_poly.pdbx_seq_one_letter_code
_entity_poly.pdbx_strand_id
1 'polypeptide(L)'
;MKFLEIDGSFGEGGGQIVRTAITLSSILHKPVIIENIRKGRKTPGLKPQHLMALKILEKICGVKLDHIKKGATSLKFVPGEVKSIELEEDVGTAGSIALIIQVLIPAVAISK
;
A
#
# COMPACT_ATOMS: atom_id res chain seq x y z
N MET A 1 19.79 -2.77 4.20
CA MET A 1 18.42 -3.35 4.29
C MET A 1 18.19 -4.25 3.10
N LYS A 2 17.65 -5.46 3.31
CA LYS A 2 17.24 -6.38 2.23
C LYS A 2 15.75 -6.18 1.96
N PHE A 3 15.39 -5.90 0.71
CA PHE A 3 14.00 -5.79 0.30
C PHE A 3 13.43 -7.19 0.02
N LEU A 4 12.17 -7.41 0.39
CA LEU A 4 11.40 -8.55 -0.10
C LEU A 4 10.78 -8.16 -1.44
N GLU A 5 11.08 -8.93 -2.47
CA GLU A 5 10.55 -8.72 -3.83
C GLU A 5 9.25 -9.51 -4.00
N ILE A 6 8.23 -8.84 -4.52
CA ILE A 6 6.88 -9.39 -4.68
C ILE A 6 6.44 -9.15 -6.13
N ASP A 7 6.05 -10.23 -6.81
CA ASP A 7 5.41 -10.12 -8.12
C ASP A 7 3.91 -9.83 -7.96
N GLY A 8 3.53 -8.58 -8.22
CA GLY A 8 2.15 -8.08 -8.16
C GLY A 8 1.22 -8.63 -9.24
N SER A 9 1.72 -9.47 -10.15
CA SER A 9 0.90 -10.22 -11.11
C SER A 9 0.48 -11.60 -10.61
N PHE A 10 1.05 -12.08 -9.51
CA PHE A 10 0.76 -13.40 -8.95
C PHE A 10 -0.72 -13.58 -8.57
N GLY A 11 -1.23 -14.81 -8.74
CA GLY A 11 -2.63 -15.16 -8.49
C GLY A 11 -3.58 -14.39 -9.41
N GLU A 12 -4.56 -13.69 -8.83
CA GLU A 12 -5.53 -12.89 -9.61
C GLU A 12 -4.95 -11.59 -10.22
N GLY A 13 -3.67 -11.29 -9.98
CA GLY A 13 -3.01 -10.06 -10.44
C GLY A 13 -3.80 -8.80 -10.09
N GLY A 14 -4.42 -8.80 -8.91
CA GLY A 14 -5.37 -7.79 -8.44
C GLY A 14 -4.73 -6.72 -7.57
N GLY A 15 -5.57 -5.91 -6.91
CA GLY A 15 -5.12 -4.94 -5.91
C GLY A 15 -4.85 -5.54 -4.53
N GLN A 16 -5.30 -6.78 -4.29
CA GLN A 16 -5.21 -7.43 -2.97
C GLN A 16 -3.76 -7.66 -2.55
N ILE A 17 -2.91 -8.13 -3.49
CA ILE A 17 -1.50 -8.39 -3.19
C ILE A 17 -0.77 -7.12 -2.74
N VAL A 18 -1.07 -5.97 -3.35
CA VAL A 18 -0.49 -4.68 -2.94
C VAL A 18 -0.93 -4.32 -1.52
N ARG A 19 -2.24 -4.41 -1.23
CA ARG A 19 -2.79 -4.10 0.10
C ARG A 19 -2.17 -4.97 1.19
N THR A 20 -2.15 -6.28 0.97
CA THR A 20 -1.57 -7.23 1.93
C THR A 20 -0.07 -7.00 2.13
N ALA A 21 0.68 -6.79 1.05
CA ALA A 21 2.12 -6.56 1.11
C ALA A 21 2.47 -5.31 1.92
N ILE A 22 1.80 -4.17 1.68
CA ILE A 22 2.10 -2.93 2.42
C ILE A 22 1.63 -3.01 3.88
N THR A 23 0.49 -3.66 4.17
CA THR A 23 0.05 -3.91 5.55
C THR A 23 1.07 -4.74 6.33
N LEU A 24 1.46 -5.89 5.79
CA LEU A 24 2.41 -6.78 6.46
C LEU A 24 3.80 -6.15 6.56
N SER A 25 4.20 -5.38 5.54
CA SER A 25 5.43 -4.60 5.59
C SER A 25 5.43 -3.63 6.78
N SER A 26 4.34 -2.85 6.97
CA SER A 26 4.18 -1.95 8.11
C SER A 26 4.26 -2.68 9.45
N ILE A 27 3.56 -3.81 9.60
CA ILE A 27 3.52 -4.59 10.86
C ILE A 27 4.88 -5.22 11.18
N LEU A 28 5.58 -5.74 10.16
CA LEU A 28 6.82 -6.50 10.33
C LEU A 28 8.07 -5.63 10.27
N HIS A 29 7.93 -4.33 9.98
CA HIS A 29 9.04 -3.40 9.67
C HIS A 29 10.02 -3.93 8.61
N LYS A 30 9.49 -4.64 7.60
CA LYS A 30 10.29 -5.24 6.52
C LYS A 30 10.04 -4.50 5.21
N PRO A 31 11.06 -3.88 4.58
CA PRO A 31 10.86 -3.14 3.34
C PRO A 31 10.53 -4.10 2.18
N VAL A 32 9.65 -3.65 1.27
CA VAL A 32 9.18 -4.44 0.13
C VAL A 32 9.34 -3.68 -1.20
N ILE A 33 9.58 -4.44 -2.26
CA ILE A 33 9.46 -3.97 -3.66
C ILE A 33 8.37 -4.82 -4.30
N ILE A 34 7.36 -4.16 -4.85
CA ILE A 34 6.28 -4.82 -5.59
C ILE A 34 6.39 -4.41 -7.06
N GLU A 35 6.58 -5.38 -7.95
CA GLU A 35 6.64 -5.18 -9.39
C GLU A 35 5.39 -5.72 -10.09
N ASN A 36 5.21 -5.44 -11.37
CA ASN A 36 4.10 -5.95 -12.19
C ASN A 36 2.69 -5.71 -11.60
N ILE A 37 2.50 -4.60 -10.87
CA ILE A 37 1.23 -4.31 -10.18
C ILE A 37 0.08 -4.29 -11.18
N ARG A 38 -0.85 -5.24 -11.02
CA ARG A 38 -2.06 -5.37 -11.84
C ARG A 38 -1.77 -5.46 -13.35
N LYS A 39 -0.61 -6.01 -13.74
CA LYS A 39 -0.14 -6.09 -15.13
C LYS A 39 -1.14 -6.76 -16.08
N GLY A 40 -1.85 -7.80 -15.63
CA GLY A 40 -2.84 -8.53 -16.44
C GLY A 40 -4.25 -7.90 -16.51
N ARG A 41 -4.47 -6.72 -15.90
CA ARG A 41 -5.80 -6.07 -15.90
C ARG A 41 -5.92 -5.10 -17.08
N LYS A 42 -7.15 -4.90 -17.59
CA LYS A 42 -7.47 -3.89 -18.64
C LYS A 42 -6.88 -2.50 -18.38
N THR A 43 -6.84 -2.10 -17.10
CA THR A 43 -6.16 -0.88 -16.66
C THR A 43 -5.14 -1.23 -15.57
N PRO A 44 -3.85 -1.41 -15.94
CA PRO A 44 -2.80 -1.81 -15.01
C PRO A 44 -2.47 -0.77 -13.93
N GLY A 45 -1.58 -1.17 -13.01
CA GLY A 45 -0.97 -0.29 -12.01
C GLY A 45 -1.88 0.11 -10.85
N LEU A 46 -1.37 1.02 -10.03
CA LEU A 46 -2.04 1.55 -8.85
C LEU A 46 -3.33 2.33 -9.21
N LYS A 47 -4.30 2.27 -8.32
CA LYS A 47 -5.63 2.88 -8.43
C LYS A 47 -5.84 3.85 -7.27
N PRO A 48 -6.84 4.76 -7.31
CA PRO A 48 -7.05 5.75 -6.27
C PRO A 48 -7.06 5.18 -4.84
N GLN A 49 -7.73 4.05 -4.61
CA GLN A 49 -7.74 3.41 -3.29
C GLN A 49 -6.38 2.90 -2.83
N HIS A 50 -5.50 2.46 -3.75
CA HIS A 50 -4.14 2.06 -3.39
C HIS A 50 -3.31 3.28 -3.01
N LEU A 51 -3.43 4.37 -3.78
CA LEU A 51 -2.72 5.61 -3.51
C LEU A 51 -3.18 6.23 -2.19
N MET A 52 -4.47 6.19 -1.89
CA MET A 52 -4.97 6.71 -0.63
C MET A 52 -4.45 5.90 0.57
N ALA A 53 -4.46 4.57 0.48
CA ALA A 53 -3.88 3.74 1.53
C ALA A 53 -2.39 4.04 1.73
N LEU A 54 -1.63 4.21 0.64
CA LEU A 54 -0.21 4.60 0.70
C LEU A 54 0.00 5.99 1.32
N LYS A 55 -0.81 6.98 0.94
CA LYS A 55 -0.78 8.34 1.50
C LYS A 55 -1.03 8.33 3.01
N ILE A 56 -2.00 7.54 3.46
CA ILE A 56 -2.28 7.40 4.90
C ILE A 56 -1.12 6.68 5.60
N LEU A 57 -0.58 5.61 5.01
CA LEU A 57 0.60 4.92 5.54
C LEU A 57 1.83 5.83 5.62
N GLU A 58 2.05 6.72 4.66
CA GLU A 58 3.10 7.74 4.74
C GLU A 58 2.95 8.62 5.97
N LYS A 59 1.72 9.05 6.29
CA LYS A 59 1.43 9.86 7.48
C LYS A 59 1.61 9.10 8.79
N ILE A 60 1.09 7.87 8.90
CA ILE A 60 1.12 7.12 10.18
C ILE A 60 2.43 6.39 10.41
N CYS A 61 3.08 5.89 9.35
CA CYS A 61 4.24 5.00 9.43
C CYS A 61 5.54 5.71 8.99
N GLY A 62 5.48 6.99 8.61
CA GLY A 62 6.65 7.75 8.15
C GLY A 62 7.30 7.15 6.90
N VAL A 63 6.50 6.46 6.08
CA VAL A 63 6.98 5.75 4.89
C VAL A 63 7.56 6.75 3.91
N LYS A 64 8.74 6.45 3.36
CA LYS A 64 9.27 7.20 2.23
C LYS A 64 8.68 6.64 0.93
N LEU A 65 7.83 7.44 0.27
CA LEU A 65 7.25 7.10 -1.03
C LEU A 65 7.87 7.99 -2.11
N ASP A 66 8.66 7.40 -3.00
CA ASP A 66 9.24 8.15 -4.13
C ASP A 66 8.19 8.29 -5.26
N HIS A 67 7.60 9.49 -5.38
CA HIS A 67 6.82 9.94 -6.55
C HIS A 67 5.78 8.94 -7.09
N ILE A 68 5.01 8.32 -6.20
CA ILE A 68 4.03 7.30 -6.58
C ILE A 68 2.77 7.94 -7.15
N LYS A 69 2.40 7.54 -8.36
CA LYS A 69 1.27 8.07 -9.12
C LYS A 69 0.30 6.99 -9.57
N LYS A 70 -0.91 7.40 -9.93
CA LYS A 70 -1.92 6.53 -10.55
C LYS A 70 -1.32 5.83 -11.77
N GLY A 71 -1.57 4.53 -11.89
CA GLY A 71 -1.05 3.71 -12.97
C GLY A 71 0.40 3.24 -12.80
N ALA A 72 1.10 3.63 -11.72
CA ALA A 72 2.42 3.06 -11.44
C ALA A 72 2.33 1.53 -11.31
N THR A 73 3.24 0.82 -11.97
CA THR A 73 3.29 -0.65 -12.01
C THR A 73 4.30 -1.24 -11.04
N SER A 74 5.06 -0.38 -10.35
CA SER A 74 6.01 -0.74 -9.32
C SER A 74 5.84 0.15 -8.08
N LEU A 75 6.24 -0.39 -6.94
CA LEU A 75 6.18 0.28 -5.64
C LEU A 75 7.37 -0.17 -4.80
N LYS A 76 8.20 0.78 -4.36
CA LYS A 76 9.16 0.57 -3.29
C LYS A 76 8.58 1.15 -2.01
N PHE A 77 8.46 0.32 -0.98
CA PHE A 77 7.82 0.69 0.28
C PHE A 77 8.75 0.37 1.44
N VAL A 78 9.09 1.39 2.22
CA VAL A 78 9.97 1.29 3.39
C VAL A 78 9.20 1.76 4.62
N PRO A 79 8.73 0.84 5.47
CA PRO A 79 7.97 1.18 6.68
C PRO A 79 8.88 1.78 7.76
N GLY A 80 8.36 2.78 8.47
CA GLY A 80 8.89 3.23 9.77
C GLY A 80 8.00 2.71 10.91
N GLU A 81 8.05 3.39 12.06
CA GLU A 81 7.19 3.10 13.20
C GLU A 81 5.79 3.67 12.99
N VAL A 82 4.76 2.88 13.31
CA VAL A 82 3.35 3.30 13.20
C VAL A 82 3.00 4.17 14.40
N LYS A 83 2.43 5.35 14.14
CA LYS A 83 2.04 6.32 15.15
C LYS A 83 0.53 6.41 15.25
N SER A 84 0.04 6.57 16.47
CA SER A 84 -1.36 6.92 16.72
C SER A 84 -1.57 8.41 16.44
N ILE A 85 -2.35 8.71 15.40
CA ILE A 85 -2.71 10.08 15.00
C ILE A 85 -4.17 10.13 14.55
N GLU A 86 -4.80 11.29 14.70
CA GLU A 86 -6.08 11.59 14.07
C GLU A 86 -5.88 11.94 12.60
N LEU A 87 -6.79 11.45 11.75
CA LEU A 87 -6.68 11.58 10.30
C LEU A 87 -8.04 11.82 9.68
N GLU A 88 -8.06 12.72 8.70
CA GLU A 88 -9.17 12.95 7.79
C GLU A 88 -8.63 12.94 6.37
N GLU A 89 -9.21 12.12 5.51
CA GLU A 89 -8.79 11.97 4.13
C GLU A 89 -9.99 11.75 3.19
N ASP A 90 -9.96 12.42 2.05
CA ASP A 90 -10.92 12.24 0.97
C ASP A 90 -10.29 11.48 -0.21
N VAL A 91 -10.87 10.34 -0.55
CA VAL A 91 -10.45 9.50 -1.69
C VAL A 91 -10.64 10.24 -3.03
N GLY A 92 -11.52 11.25 -3.07
CA GLY A 92 -11.78 12.14 -4.21
C GLY A 92 -12.40 11.43 -5.42
N THR A 93 -12.78 10.16 -5.27
CA THR A 93 -13.31 9.28 -6.32
C THR A 93 -14.21 8.21 -5.69
N ALA A 94 -14.89 7.41 -6.52
CA ALA A 94 -15.63 6.22 -6.09
C ALA A 94 -14.73 5.04 -5.63
N GLY A 95 -13.52 5.32 -5.13
CA GLY A 95 -12.63 4.32 -4.56
C GLY A 95 -13.24 3.69 -3.30
N SER A 96 -13.11 2.38 -3.14
CA SER A 96 -13.72 1.67 -2.01
C SER A 96 -12.99 1.99 -0.70
N ILE A 97 -13.69 2.66 0.22
CA ILE A 97 -13.23 2.94 1.59
C ILE A 97 -12.92 1.64 2.33
N ALA A 98 -13.76 0.62 2.20
CA ALA A 98 -13.55 -0.68 2.84
C ALA A 98 -12.19 -1.30 2.47
N LEU A 99 -11.75 -1.17 1.20
CA LEU A 99 -10.44 -1.67 0.77
C LEU A 99 -9.27 -0.86 1.35
N ILE A 100 -9.46 0.42 1.65
CA ILE A 100 -8.46 1.24 2.33
C ILE A 100 -8.37 0.81 3.80
N ILE A 101 -9.51 0.65 4.45
CA ILE A 101 -9.61 0.22 5.85
C ILE A 101 -9.01 -1.18 6.06
N GLN A 102 -9.15 -2.09 5.09
CA GLN A 102 -8.46 -3.40 5.11
C GLN A 102 -6.93 -3.29 5.23
N VAL A 103 -6.34 -2.18 4.79
CA VAL A 103 -4.91 -1.91 4.97
C VAL A 103 -4.65 -1.36 6.36
N LEU A 104 -5.45 -0.35 6.76
CA LEU A 104 -5.18 0.50 7.91
C LEU A 104 -5.48 -0.16 9.25
N ILE A 105 -6.63 -0.84 9.39
CA ILE A 105 -7.01 -1.49 10.66
C ILE A 105 -5.91 -2.46 11.14
N PRO A 106 -5.50 -3.46 10.35
CA PRO A 106 -4.45 -4.39 10.81
C PRO A 106 -3.10 -3.69 11.00
N ALA A 107 -2.76 -2.70 10.15
CA ALA A 107 -1.51 -1.96 10.31
C ALA A 107 -1.47 -1.18 11.64
N VAL A 108 -2.56 -0.53 12.05
CA VAL A 108 -2.60 0.23 13.31
C VAL A 108 -2.81 -0.67 14.52
N ALA A 109 -3.69 -1.68 14.42
CA ALA A 109 -4.06 -2.51 15.57
C ALA A 109 -2.97 -3.50 16.01
N ILE A 110 -2.06 -3.88 15.11
CA ILE A 110 -1.06 -4.94 15.36
C ILE A 110 0.36 -4.36 15.51
N SER A 111 0.65 -3.22 14.88
CA SER A 111 1.97 -2.60 14.99
C SER A 111 2.25 -2.16 16.43
N LYS A 112 3.49 -2.32 16.86
CA LYS A 112 3.95 -1.99 18.22
C LYS A 112 4.36 -0.53 18.33
#